data_AF-A0AAW5QQ69-F1
#
_entry.id   AF-A0AAW5QQ69-F1
#
_cell.length_a   1.000
_cell.length_b   1.000
_cell.length_c   1.000
_cell.angle_alpha   90.00
_cell.angle_beta   90.00
_cell.angle_gamma   90.00
#
_symmetry.space_group_name_H-M   'P 1'
#
loop_
_entity.id
_entity.type
_entity.pdbx_description
1 polymer ?
#
loop_
_entity_poly.entity_id
_entity_poly.type
_entity_poly.pdbx_seq_one_letter_code
_entity_poly.pdbx_strand_id
1 'polypeptide(L)' 'MTPRKTEAEARAALAAMEPIMAIEGREMSDGDKELLVELIRSTKTVDDVTRIIAREAGYEID' A
#
# COMPACT_ATOMS: atom_id res chain seq x y z
N MET A 1 -5.25 15.12 -0.10
CA MET A 1 -3.83 15.47 0.17
C MET A 1 -3.11 15.70 -1.15
N THR A 2 -2.08 16.55 -1.20
CA THR A 2 -1.26 16.74 -2.42
C THR A 2 -0.22 15.63 -2.53
N PRO A 3 -0.13 14.91 -3.67
CA PRO A 3 0.85 13.84 -3.83
C PRO A 3 2.29 14.36 -3.69
N ARG A 4 3.12 13.62 -2.94
CA ARG A 4 4.56 13.91 -2.81
C ARG A 4 5.43 13.16 -3.82
N LYS A 5 4.87 12.12 -4.44
CA LYS A 5 5.51 11.33 -5.50
C LYS A 5 4.51 11.11 -6.64
N THR A 6 5.05 10.98 -7.83
CA THR A 6 4.29 10.51 -9.00
C THR A 6 3.90 9.04 -8.82
N GLU A 7 2.94 8.59 -9.61
CA GLU A 7 2.55 7.18 -9.62
C GLU A 7 3.69 6.27 -10.10
N ALA A 8 4.43 6.70 -11.12
CA ALA A 8 5.56 5.94 -11.63
C ALA A 8 6.66 5.74 -10.57
N GLU A 9 7.00 6.78 -9.80
CA GLU A 9 7.98 6.67 -8.70
C GLU A 9 7.49 5.73 -7.59
N ALA A 10 6.20 5.75 -7.27
CA ALA A 10 5.63 4.87 -6.26
C ALA A 10 5.59 3.41 -6.72
N ARG A 11 5.22 3.15 -7.98
CA ARG A 11 5.26 1.81 -8.58
C ARG A 11 6.69 1.28 -8.68
N ALA A 12 7.67 2.13 -8.98
CA ALA A 12 9.07 1.74 -8.98
C ALA A 12 9.57 1.37 -7.57
N ALA A 13 9.15 2.10 -6.54
CA ALA A 13 9.46 1.77 -5.15
C ALA A 13 8.83 0.44 -4.72
N LEU A 14 7.57 0.18 -5.09
CA LEU A 14 6.91 -1.11 -4.87
C LEU A 14 7.66 -2.25 -5.56
N ALA A 15 7.99 -2.10 -6.84
CA ALA A 15 8.72 -3.11 -7.61
C ALA A 15 10.11 -3.42 -7.02
N ALA A 16 10.75 -2.45 -6.36
CA ALA A 16 12.01 -2.69 -5.65
C ALA A 16 11.83 -3.52 -4.37
N MET A 17 10.63 -3.53 -3.77
CA MET A 17 10.31 -4.31 -2.56
C MET A 17 9.90 -5.75 -2.90
N GLU A 18 9.29 -6.01 -4.07
CA GLU A 18 8.77 -7.33 -4.45
C GLU A 18 9.81 -8.47 -4.36
N PRO A 19 11.06 -8.31 -4.85
CA PRO A 19 12.07 -9.36 -4.72
C PRO A 19 12.42 -9.69 -3.27
N ILE A 20 12.40 -8.69 -2.38
CA ILE A 20 12.71 -8.86 -0.95
C ILE A 20 11.59 -9.68 -0.28
N MET A 21 10.34 -9.37 -0.59
CA MET A 21 9.19 -10.14 -0.08
C MET A 21 9.18 -11.58 -0.60
N ALA A 22 9.53 -11.77 -1.87
CA ALA A 22 9.59 -13.09 -2.50
C ALA A 22 10.64 -14.00 -1.85
N ILE A 23 11.79 -13.47 -1.40
CA ILE A 23 12.81 -14.24 -0.65
C ILE A 23 12.21 -14.85 0.62
N GLU A 24 11.27 -14.14 1.25
CA GLU A 24 10.62 -14.57 2.48
C GLU A 24 9.35 -15.41 2.23
N GLY A 25 9.08 -15.78 0.97
CA GLY A 25 7.86 -16.51 0.60
C GLY A 25 6.58 -15.71 0.81
N ARG A 26 6.68 -14.38 0.84
CA ARG A 26 5.54 -13.47 1.01
C ARG A 26 5.13 -12.89 -0.34
N GLU A 27 3.84 -12.91 -0.62
CA GLU A 27 3.24 -12.26 -1.78
C GLU A 27 2.21 -11.24 -1.29
N MET A 28 2.16 -10.10 -1.98
CA MET A 28 1.21 -9.02 -1.69
C MET A 28 0.08 -9.08 -2.71
N SER A 29 -1.17 -8.98 -2.27
CA SER A 29 -2.31 -8.94 -3.18
C SER A 29 -2.28 -7.68 -4.05
N ASP A 30 -2.90 -7.72 -5.22
CA ASP A 30 -2.98 -6.54 -6.09
C ASP A 30 -3.70 -5.35 -5.40
N GLY A 31 -4.68 -5.63 -4.55
CA GLY A 31 -5.36 -4.60 -3.75
C GLY A 31 -4.42 -3.92 -2.76
N ASP A 32 -3.64 -4.71 -2.01
CA ASP A 32 -2.65 -4.20 -1.06
C ASP A 32 -1.54 -3.39 -1.76
N LYS A 33 -1.14 -3.82 -2.98
CA LYS A 33 -0.17 -3.10 -3.81
C LYS A 33 -0.67 -1.70 -4.17
N GLU A 34 -1.93 -1.56 -4.56
CA GLU A 34 -2.51 -0.25 -4.87
C GLU A 34 -2.61 0.64 -3.62
N LEU A 35 -3.02 0.10 -2.47
CA LEU A 35 -3.02 0.84 -1.21
C LEU A 35 -1.62 1.32 -0.81
N LEU A 36 -0.60 0.48 -1.00
CA LEU A 36 0.78 0.86 -0.72
C LEU A 36 1.28 1.95 -1.69
N VAL A 37 0.91 1.89 -2.97
CA VAL A 37 1.21 2.95 -3.94
C VAL A 37 0.60 4.28 -3.49
N GLU A 38 -0.66 4.29 -3.07
CA GLU A 38 -1.34 5.50 -2.56
C GLU A 38 -0.69 6.04 -1.28
N LEU A 39 -0.24 5.17 -0.40
CA LEU A 39 0.50 5.54 0.81
C LEU A 39 1.86 6.17 0.46
N ILE A 40 2.63 5.55 -0.44
CA ILE A 40 3.94 6.07 -0.90
C ILE A 40 3.78 7.44 -1.57
N ARG A 41 2.71 7.64 -2.33
CA ARG A 41 2.37 8.93 -2.95
C ARG A 41 1.92 9.98 -1.95
N SER A 42 1.64 9.60 -0.69
CA SER A 42 1.00 10.46 0.32
C SER A 42 -0.38 10.96 -0.12
N THR A 43 -1.11 10.17 -0.91
CA THR A 43 -2.52 10.43 -1.24
C THR A 43 -3.48 9.82 -0.23
N LYS A 44 -3.03 8.80 0.51
CA LYS A 44 -3.66 8.26 1.72
C LYS A 44 -2.72 8.38 2.92
N THR A 45 -3.31 8.53 4.10
CA THR A 45 -2.57 8.40 5.37
C THR A 45 -2.46 6.94 5.79
N VAL A 46 -1.60 6.65 6.76
CA VAL A 46 -1.54 5.33 7.41
C VAL A 46 -2.90 4.97 8.02
N ASP A 47 -3.57 5.94 8.65
CA ASP A 47 -4.89 5.77 9.27
C ASP A 47 -5.97 5.39 8.23
N ASP A 48 -5.94 6.01 7.05
CA ASP A 48 -6.84 5.66 5.96
C ASP A 48 -6.63 4.22 5.47
N VAL A 49 -5.36 3.82 5.31
CA VAL A 49 -5.01 2.45 4.88
C VAL A 49 -5.42 1.43 5.95
N THR A 50 -5.14 1.72 7.23
CA THR A 50 -5.56 0.86 8.35
C THR A 50 -7.08 0.69 8.37
N ARG A 51 -7.85 1.77 8.21
CA ARG A 51 -9.32 1.68 8.15
C ARG A 51 -9.83 0.83 7.01
N ILE A 52 -9.22 0.94 5.83
CA ILE A 52 -9.62 0.14 4.66
C ILE A 52 -9.35 -1.35 4.92
N ILE A 53 -8.14 -1.70 5.32
CA ILE A 53 -7.73 -3.09 5.56
C ILE A 53 -8.60 -3.73 6.64
N ALA A 54 -8.83 -3.04 7.75
CA ALA A 54 -9.61 -3.63 8.82
C ALA A 54 -11.10 -3.74 8.48
N ARG A 55 -11.67 -2.82 7.69
CA ARG A 55 -13.02 -2.98 7.14
C ARG A 55 -13.13 -4.21 6.21
N GLU A 56 -12.15 -4.42 5.36
CA GLU A 56 -12.12 -5.60 4.46
C GLU A 56 -11.99 -6.92 5.22
N ALA A 57 -11.28 -6.90 6.35
CA ALA A 57 -11.19 -8.03 7.27
C ALA A 57 -12.43 -8.22 8.18
N GLY A 58 -13.43 -7.33 8.08
CA GLY A 58 -14.67 -7.41 8.86
C GLY A 58 -14.58 -6.85 10.28
N TYR A 59 -13.53 -6.08 10.60
CA TYR A 59 -13.45 -5.37 11.87
C TYR A 59 -14.28 -4.09 11.83
N GLU A 60 -15.05 -3.85 12.89
CA GLU A 60 -15.67 -2.56 13.16
C GLU A 60 -14.64 -1.67 13.86
N ILE A 61 -14.24 -0.61 13.17
CA ILE A 61 -13.30 0.40 13.66
C ILE A 61 -13.87 1.78 13.35
N ASP A 62 -13.91 2.64 14.37
CA ASP A 62 -14.38 4.03 14.31
C ASP A 62 -13.40 4.96 13.58
#